data_AF-A0AAV8Y477-F1
#
_entry.id   AF-A0AAV8Y477-F1
#
_cell.length_a   1.000
_cell.length_b   1.000
_cell.length_c   1.000
_cell.angle_alpha   90.00
_cell.angle_beta   90.00
_cell.angle_gamma   90.00
#
_symmetry.space_group_name_H-M   'P 1'
#
loop_
_entity.id
_entity.type
_entity.pdbx_description
1 polymer ?
#
loop_
_entity_poly.entity_id
_entity_poly.type
_entity_poly.pdbx_seq_one_letter_code
_entity_poly.pdbx_strand_id
1 'polypeptide(L)'
;AHVIYLFCFTFVFRNFVEIALVLTYFVGNAVYVVFITESITKLLAFYYEDAESWYPYFIVGIMVLLIICCQVRELKHLVPFSFIANSTMIVAFGITLYYTFSGLSEVKFSERKMVNDISGIPSFFGTVVFAMEGIGTIMPVENSMVKPQFVGCPGVLNIAMGMVVSLYTSIGFFGYIRYGDDTEATITKNLPSSEIPSQVVQVSISLAVFFTFMLQYYVPIDITWRRIKDRIPQKRHNLVQILLRTGAVAFITAIAASAGHHLDSLIDLVGAIFLSTLGLLVPALIDIIVNWRNWGMLNWVLFKNIFIICLSLFGLVSGSYYAILAMIK
;
A
#
# COMPACT_ATOMS: atom_id res chain seq x y z
N ALA A 1 -41.00 -4.08 5.39
CA ALA A 1 -40.14 -2.93 5.74
C ALA A 1 -38.69 -3.35 6.00
N HIS A 2 -38.38 -4.15 7.04
CA HIS A 2 -37.00 -4.54 7.38
C HIS A 2 -36.17 -5.18 6.26
N VAL A 3 -36.78 -6.04 5.42
CA VAL A 3 -36.07 -6.68 4.29
C VAL A 3 -35.67 -5.68 3.20
N ILE A 4 -36.50 -4.66 2.95
CA ILE A 4 -36.23 -3.61 1.95
C ILE A 4 -35.14 -2.67 2.45
N TYR A 5 -35.15 -2.31 3.74
CA TYR A 5 -34.07 -1.53 4.37
C TYR A 5 -32.75 -2.29 4.35
N LEU A 6 -32.76 -3.59 4.65
CA LEU A 6 -31.55 -4.43 4.61
C LEU A 6 -31.01 -4.56 3.18
N PHE A 7 -31.88 -4.70 2.18
CA PHE A 7 -31.48 -4.77 0.77
C PHE A 7 -30.90 -3.44 0.26
N CYS A 8 -31.54 -2.31 0.59
CA CYS A 8 -31.06 -0.97 0.24
C CYS A 8 -29.70 -0.67 0.91
N PHE A 9 -29.60 -0.97 2.21
CA PHE A 9 -28.35 -0.86 2.96
C PHE A 9 -27.23 -1.71 2.33
N THR A 10 -27.53 -2.96 1.99
CA THR A 10 -26.57 -3.87 1.35
C THR A 10 -26.10 -3.34 -0.01
N PHE A 11 -27.00 -2.77 -0.82
CA PHE A 11 -26.67 -2.20 -2.12
C PHE A 11 -25.77 -0.96 -2.00
N VAL A 12 -26.14 0.00 -1.14
CA VAL A 12 -25.36 1.22 -0.90
C VAL A 12 -23.99 0.88 -0.32
N PHE A 13 -23.96 0.00 0.67
CA PHE A 13 -22.73 -0.43 1.32
C PHE A 13 -21.79 -1.17 0.37
N ARG A 14 -22.31 -2.08 -0.45
CA ARG A 14 -21.50 -2.77 -1.48
C ARG A 14 -20.90 -1.78 -2.47
N ASN A 15 -21.67 -0.79 -2.92
CA ASN A 15 -21.16 0.25 -3.81
C ASN A 15 -20.07 1.10 -3.14
N PHE A 16 -20.27 1.46 -1.88
CA PHE A 16 -19.28 2.20 -1.10
C PHE A 16 -17.97 1.42 -0.97
N VAL A 17 -18.03 0.14 -0.55
CA VAL A 17 -16.84 -0.70 -0.38
C VAL A 17 -16.09 -0.89 -1.70
N GLU A 18 -16.78 -1.17 -2.80
CA GLU A 18 -16.13 -1.33 -4.10
C GLU A 18 -15.47 -0.03 -4.59
N ILE A 19 -16.14 1.12 -4.46
CA ILE A 19 -15.58 2.41 -4.86
C ILE A 19 -14.38 2.76 -3.98
N ALA A 20 -14.51 2.62 -2.66
CA ALA A 20 -13.43 2.86 -1.72
C ALA A 20 -12.23 1.94 -2.01
N LEU A 21 -12.47 0.67 -2.34
CA LEU A 21 -11.41 -0.28 -2.69
C LEU A 21 -10.71 0.09 -3.99
N VAL A 22 -11.44 0.52 -5.03
CA VAL A 22 -10.83 1.04 -6.26
C VAL A 22 -9.97 2.27 -5.98
N LEU A 23 -10.47 3.22 -5.18
CA LEU A 23 -9.71 4.40 -4.79
C LEU A 23 -8.47 4.04 -3.98
N THR A 24 -8.57 3.08 -3.05
CA THR A 24 -7.44 2.57 -2.26
C THR A 24 -6.33 2.08 -3.16
N TYR A 25 -6.65 1.23 -4.15
CA TYR A 25 -5.67 0.74 -5.10
C TYR A 25 -5.11 1.86 -5.99
N PHE A 26 -5.90 2.84 -6.39
CA PHE A 26 -5.40 3.94 -7.23
C PHE A 26 -4.42 4.83 -6.46
N VAL A 27 -4.74 5.24 -5.24
CA VAL A 27 -3.83 6.07 -4.43
C VAL A 27 -2.63 5.25 -3.94
N GLY A 28 -2.81 3.98 -3.58
CA GLY A 28 -1.70 3.07 -3.24
C GLY A 28 -0.73 2.86 -4.41
N ASN A 29 -1.25 2.71 -5.64
CA ASN A 29 -0.41 2.65 -6.83
C ASN A 29 0.29 4.00 -7.13
N ALA A 30 -0.24 5.13 -6.66
CA ALA A 30 0.45 6.42 -6.78
C ALA A 30 1.71 6.46 -5.89
N VAL A 31 1.66 5.85 -4.69
CA VAL A 31 2.85 5.64 -3.83
C VAL A 31 3.94 4.88 -4.58
N TYR A 32 3.58 3.85 -5.36
CA TYR A 32 4.54 3.13 -6.19
C TYR A 32 5.18 3.98 -7.27
N VAL A 33 4.42 4.86 -7.92
CA VAL A 33 4.98 5.78 -8.92
C VAL A 33 5.99 6.71 -8.27
N VAL A 34 5.62 7.39 -7.17
CA VAL A 34 6.53 8.27 -6.41
C VAL A 34 7.79 7.50 -5.99
N PHE A 35 7.62 6.32 -5.40
CA PHE A 35 8.72 5.48 -4.94
C PHE A 35 9.71 5.13 -6.07
N ILE A 36 9.22 4.71 -7.24
CA ILE A 36 10.06 4.37 -8.39
C ILE A 36 10.79 5.63 -8.88
N THR A 37 10.08 6.76 -8.98
CA THR A 37 10.68 8.03 -9.41
C THR A 37 11.79 8.48 -8.47
N GLU A 38 11.56 8.45 -7.17
CA GLU A 38 12.57 8.81 -6.17
C GLU A 38 13.77 7.88 -6.20
N SER A 39 13.54 6.57 -6.36
CA SER A 39 14.61 5.57 -6.43
C SER A 39 15.50 5.77 -7.66
N ILE A 40 14.90 6.04 -8.82
CA ILE A 40 15.63 6.35 -10.06
C ILE A 40 16.36 7.69 -9.95
N THR A 41 15.71 8.70 -9.37
CA THR A 41 16.30 10.03 -9.17
C THR A 41 17.52 9.92 -8.28
N LYS A 42 17.41 9.22 -7.14
CA LYS A 42 18.54 8.99 -6.23
C LYS A 42 19.70 8.24 -6.92
N LEU A 43 19.38 7.24 -7.74
CA LEU A 43 20.38 6.48 -8.50
C LEU A 43 21.15 7.38 -9.48
N LEU A 44 20.43 8.22 -10.22
CA LEU A 44 21.01 9.08 -11.26
C LEU A 44 21.68 10.33 -10.68
N ALA A 45 21.21 10.86 -9.55
CA ALA A 45 21.80 11.99 -8.85
C ALA A 45 23.25 11.74 -8.43
N PHE A 46 23.64 10.46 -8.26
CA PHE A 46 25.02 10.10 -8.01
C PHE A 46 25.94 10.36 -9.22
N TYR A 47 25.43 10.23 -10.45
CA TYR A 47 26.18 10.38 -11.68
C TYR A 47 26.01 11.75 -12.35
N TYR A 48 24.86 12.39 -12.13
CA TYR A 48 24.47 13.64 -12.77
C TYR A 48 23.86 14.57 -11.72
N GLU A 49 24.51 15.70 -11.46
CA GLU A 49 24.04 16.70 -10.49
C GLU A 49 22.64 17.23 -10.83
N ASP A 50 22.31 17.33 -12.12
CA ASP A 50 21.01 17.82 -12.60
C ASP A 50 19.85 16.81 -12.45
N ALA A 51 20.10 15.57 -11.99
CA ALA A 51 19.09 14.51 -12.00
C ALA A 51 17.83 14.85 -11.17
N GLU A 52 17.96 15.65 -10.11
CA GLU A 52 16.81 16.12 -9.32
C GLU A 52 15.88 17.00 -10.16
N SER A 53 16.43 17.85 -11.03
CA SER A 53 15.63 18.68 -11.95
C SER A 53 14.84 17.83 -12.95
N TRP A 54 15.24 16.57 -13.17
CA TRP A 54 14.60 15.65 -14.09
C TRP A 54 13.44 14.85 -13.48
N TYR A 55 13.17 15.02 -12.19
CA TYR A 55 12.09 14.33 -11.48
C TYR A 55 10.74 14.33 -12.21
N PRO A 56 10.23 15.48 -12.74
CA PRO A 56 8.96 15.50 -13.47
C PRO A 56 9.01 14.69 -14.77
N TYR A 57 10.16 14.68 -15.46
CA TYR A 57 10.35 13.89 -16.68
C TYR A 57 10.37 12.39 -16.38
N PHE A 58 10.96 11.97 -15.25
CA PHE A 58 10.92 10.59 -14.81
C PHE A 58 9.50 10.11 -14.51
N ILE A 59 8.67 10.92 -13.84
CA ILE A 59 7.26 10.59 -13.61
C ILE A 59 6.52 10.36 -14.94
N VAL A 60 6.71 11.26 -15.91
CA VAL A 60 6.08 11.13 -17.23
C VAL A 60 6.62 9.92 -17.99
N GLY A 61 7.92 9.65 -17.92
CA GLY A 61 8.53 8.47 -18.53
C GLY A 61 7.98 7.16 -17.96
N ILE A 62 7.85 7.08 -16.62
CA ILE A 62 7.24 5.94 -15.92
C ILE A 62 5.77 5.80 -16.33
N MET A 63 5.01 6.90 -16.43
CA MET A 63 3.63 6.88 -16.90
C MET A 63 3.50 6.27 -18.29
N VAL A 64 4.34 6.68 -19.25
CA VAL A 64 4.31 6.14 -20.62
C VAL A 64 4.59 4.63 -20.59
N LEU A 65 5.59 4.20 -19.82
CA LEU A 65 5.94 2.79 -19.69
C LEU A 65 4.79 1.99 -19.04
N LEU A 66 4.19 2.51 -17.97
CA LEU A 66 3.05 1.90 -17.30
C LEU A 66 1.81 1.83 -18.20
N ILE A 67 1.53 2.86 -19.01
CA ILE A 67 0.41 2.83 -19.96
C ILE A 67 0.54 1.67 -20.94
N ILE A 68 1.75 1.42 -21.45
CA ILE A 68 2.04 0.32 -22.38
C ILE A 68 1.91 -1.03 -21.65
N CYS A 69 2.57 -1.18 -20.51
CA CYS A 69 2.63 -2.44 -19.76
C CYS A 69 1.26 -2.82 -19.14
N CYS A 70 0.48 -1.86 -18.67
CA CYS A 70 -0.81 -2.10 -18.02
C CYS A 70 -1.95 -2.39 -19.00
N GLN A 71 -1.69 -2.46 -20.32
CA GLN A 71 -2.69 -2.95 -21.29
C GLN A 71 -2.90 -4.48 -21.21
N VAL A 72 -2.06 -5.21 -20.46
CA VAL A 72 -2.24 -6.65 -20.24
C VAL A 72 -3.58 -6.92 -19.58
N ARG A 73 -4.39 -7.78 -20.22
CA ARG A 73 -5.79 -8.02 -19.82
C ARG A 73 -6.00 -9.29 -19.00
N GLU A 74 -5.01 -10.16 -18.97
CA GLU A 74 -5.13 -11.45 -18.30
C GLU A 74 -4.03 -11.59 -17.26
N LEU A 75 -4.44 -11.84 -16.01
CA LEU A 75 -3.55 -11.99 -14.87
C LEU A 75 -2.51 -13.12 -15.07
N LYS A 76 -2.86 -14.16 -15.84
CA LYS A 76 -1.96 -15.26 -16.18
C LYS A 76 -0.66 -14.80 -16.88
N HIS A 77 -0.72 -13.72 -17.66
CA HIS A 77 0.45 -13.17 -18.34
C HIS A 77 1.35 -12.35 -17.41
N LEU A 78 0.87 -11.99 -16.21
CA LEU A 78 1.63 -11.26 -15.20
C LEU A 78 2.44 -12.19 -14.27
N VAL A 79 2.22 -13.51 -14.33
CA VAL A 79 2.92 -14.51 -13.52
C VAL A 79 4.46 -14.45 -13.67
N PRO A 80 5.06 -14.43 -14.88
CA PRO A 80 6.52 -14.33 -15.00
C PRO A 80 7.07 -13.01 -14.44
N PHE A 81 6.33 -11.91 -14.60
CA PHE A 81 6.70 -10.61 -14.05
C PHE A 81 6.65 -10.62 -12.52
N SER A 82 5.67 -11.30 -11.92
CA SER A 82 5.61 -11.53 -10.47
C SER A 82 6.82 -12.30 -9.97
N PHE A 83 7.27 -13.33 -10.69
CA PHE A 83 8.46 -14.09 -10.30
C PHE A 83 9.72 -13.22 -10.31
N ILE A 84 9.90 -12.39 -11.35
CA ILE A 84 11.00 -11.43 -11.42
C ILE A 84 10.92 -10.43 -10.26
N ALA A 85 9.74 -9.86 -10.02
CA ALA A 85 9.50 -8.89 -8.96
C ALA A 85 9.88 -9.44 -7.58
N ASN A 86 9.43 -10.66 -7.26
CA ASN A 86 9.75 -11.31 -5.99
C ASN A 86 11.23 -11.64 -5.89
N SER A 87 11.86 -12.10 -6.97
CA SER A 87 13.29 -12.43 -6.98
C SER A 87 14.16 -11.19 -6.74
N THR A 88 13.88 -10.08 -7.44
CA THR A 88 14.62 -8.83 -7.25
C THR A 88 14.31 -8.18 -5.89
N MET A 89 13.10 -8.35 -5.37
CA MET A 89 12.75 -7.92 -4.02
C MET A 89 13.58 -8.65 -2.96
N ILE A 90 13.76 -9.98 -3.07
CA ILE A 90 14.59 -10.76 -2.14
C ILE A 90 16.04 -10.27 -2.16
N VAL A 91 16.60 -10.01 -3.34
CA VAL A 91 17.97 -9.47 -3.49
C VAL A 91 18.08 -8.10 -2.84
N ALA A 92 17.17 -7.18 -3.17
CA ALA A 92 17.15 -5.83 -2.61
C ALA A 92 17.06 -5.85 -1.07
N PHE A 93 16.19 -6.70 -0.55
CA PHE A 93 15.96 -6.86 0.87
C PHE A 93 17.18 -7.46 1.58
N GLY A 94 17.80 -8.50 1.02
CA GLY A 94 19.00 -9.11 1.58
C GLY A 94 20.17 -8.13 1.72
N ILE A 95 20.42 -7.32 0.69
CA ILE A 95 21.47 -6.29 0.73
C ILE A 95 21.11 -5.18 1.73
N THR A 96 19.85 -4.76 1.77
CA THR A 96 19.37 -3.75 2.74
C THR A 96 19.58 -4.22 4.19
N LEU A 97 19.24 -5.48 4.48
CA LEU A 97 19.51 -6.09 5.79
C LEU A 97 21.01 -6.14 6.07
N TYR A 98 21.85 -6.49 5.10
CA TYR A 98 23.29 -6.49 5.27
C TYR A 98 23.82 -5.12 5.72
N TYR A 99 23.45 -4.02 5.06
CA TYR A 99 23.87 -2.68 5.48
C TYR A 99 23.30 -2.27 6.84
N THR A 100 22.04 -2.65 7.09
CA THR A 100 21.38 -2.35 8.37
C THR A 100 22.11 -3.02 9.52
N PHE A 101 22.45 -4.31 9.40
CA PHE A 101 23.09 -5.07 10.48
C PHE A 101 24.60 -4.82 10.60
N SER A 102 25.31 -4.62 9.49
CA SER A 102 26.78 -4.47 9.52
C SER A 102 27.23 -3.20 10.24
N GLY A 103 26.43 -2.13 10.21
CA GLY A 103 26.75 -0.87 10.88
C GLY A 103 26.20 -0.73 12.29
N LEU A 104 25.55 -1.75 12.87
CA LEU A 104 24.97 -1.68 14.22
C LEU A 104 26.03 -1.64 15.32
N SER A 105 27.18 -2.29 15.11
CA SER A 105 28.27 -2.34 16.10
C SER A 105 28.89 -0.97 16.40
N GLU A 106 28.76 -0.03 15.46
CA GLU A 106 29.32 1.32 15.56
C GLU A 106 28.37 2.29 16.28
N VAL A 107 27.10 1.91 16.50
CA VAL A 107 26.09 2.78 17.07
C VAL A 107 25.99 2.62 18.59
N LYS A 108 26.03 3.74 19.31
CA LYS A 108 25.72 3.77 20.75
C LYS A 108 24.22 3.94 20.96
N PHE A 109 23.60 2.94 21.59
CA PHE A 109 22.18 2.95 21.94
C PHE A 109 21.76 4.14 22.82
N SER A 110 22.68 4.67 23.64
CA SER A 110 22.43 5.82 24.51
C SER A 110 22.18 7.13 23.77
N GLU A 111 22.56 7.21 22.50
CA GLU A 111 22.42 8.41 21.66
C GLU A 111 21.10 8.41 20.85
N ARG A 112 20.26 7.36 20.99
CA ARG A 112 19.01 7.23 20.25
C ARG A 112 17.81 7.65 21.09
N LYS A 113 16.89 8.43 20.50
CA LYS A 113 15.62 8.80 21.13
C LYS A 113 14.69 7.59 21.15
N MET A 114 14.55 6.93 22.30
CA MET A 114 13.76 5.69 22.39
C MET A 114 12.24 5.92 22.32
N VAL A 115 11.77 7.12 22.65
CA VAL A 115 10.35 7.47 22.64
C VAL A 115 10.18 8.74 21.85
N ASN A 116 9.42 8.67 20.76
CA ASN A 116 9.09 9.84 19.96
C ASN A 116 7.94 10.65 20.59
N ASP A 117 7.76 11.88 20.12
CA ASP A 117 6.69 12.75 20.60
C ASP A 117 5.32 12.20 20.16
N ILE A 118 4.29 12.49 20.96
CA ILE A 118 2.90 12.03 20.73
C ILE A 118 2.38 12.47 19.34
N SER A 119 2.92 13.57 18.79
CA SER A 119 2.60 14.06 17.45
C SER A 119 2.95 13.09 16.32
N GLY A 120 3.86 12.13 16.54
CA GLY A 120 4.21 11.11 15.53
C GLY A 120 3.26 9.90 15.50
N ILE A 121 2.38 9.75 16.50
CA ILE A 121 1.46 8.61 16.60
C ILE A 121 0.50 8.51 15.39
N PRO A 122 -0.11 9.61 14.90
CA PRO A 122 -0.99 9.56 13.73
C PRO A 122 -0.30 9.06 12.46
N SER A 123 0.90 9.56 12.17
CA SER A 123 1.71 9.11 11.03
C SER A 123 2.13 7.64 11.17
N PHE A 124 2.62 7.25 12.35
CA PHE A 124 2.93 5.85 12.64
C PHE A 124 1.72 4.93 12.42
N PHE A 125 0.55 5.33 12.90
CA PHE A 125 -0.68 4.58 12.70
C PHE A 125 -1.03 4.44 11.21
N GLY A 126 -0.96 5.52 10.44
CA GLY A 126 -1.17 5.52 8.99
C GLY A 126 -0.23 4.56 8.28
N THR A 127 1.07 4.67 8.54
CA THR A 127 2.10 3.80 7.97
C THR A 127 1.89 2.31 8.33
N VAL A 128 1.55 1.98 9.58
CA VAL A 128 1.29 0.58 9.99
C VAL A 128 0.05 0.02 9.30
N VAL A 129 -1.03 0.78 9.25
CA VAL A 129 -2.27 0.37 8.58
C VAL A 129 -2.04 0.22 7.08
N PHE A 130 -1.21 1.08 6.47
CA PHE A 130 -0.75 0.94 5.09
C PHE A 130 0.08 -0.31 4.86
N ALA A 131 1.04 -0.62 5.75
CA ALA A 131 1.87 -1.81 5.65
C ALA A 131 1.05 -3.11 5.77
N MET A 132 -0.11 -3.06 6.44
CA MET A 132 -1.05 -4.19 6.55
C MET A 132 -2.06 -4.28 5.39
N GLU A 133 -1.83 -3.58 4.28
CA GLU A 133 -2.67 -3.65 3.09
C GLU A 133 -2.67 -5.06 2.46
N GLY A 134 -3.83 -5.49 1.98
CA GLY A 134 -4.06 -6.84 1.47
C GLY A 134 -5.54 -7.25 1.42
N ILE A 135 -6.44 -6.40 1.91
CA ILE A 135 -7.88 -6.68 2.06
C ILE A 135 -8.52 -7.16 0.75
N GLY A 136 -8.14 -6.58 -0.39
CA GLY A 136 -8.70 -6.96 -1.70
C GLY A 136 -8.23 -8.32 -2.23
N THR A 137 -7.17 -8.91 -1.67
CA THR A 137 -6.62 -10.19 -2.13
C THR A 137 -6.92 -11.36 -1.19
N ILE A 138 -7.30 -11.10 0.06
CA ILE A 138 -7.65 -12.11 1.08
C ILE A 138 -8.72 -13.08 0.55
N MET A 139 -9.85 -12.56 0.04
CA MET A 139 -10.96 -13.38 -0.44
C MET A 139 -10.60 -14.22 -1.69
N PRO A 140 -9.97 -13.67 -2.74
CA PRO A 140 -9.45 -14.47 -3.85
C PRO A 140 -8.46 -15.56 -3.44
N VAL A 141 -7.58 -15.28 -2.48
CA VAL A 141 -6.59 -16.25 -1.97
C VAL A 141 -7.30 -17.38 -1.24
N GLU A 142 -8.21 -17.07 -0.31
CA GLU A 142 -9.00 -18.07 0.42
C GLU A 142 -9.79 -18.98 -0.53
N ASN A 143 -10.47 -18.40 -1.52
CA ASN A 143 -11.25 -19.14 -2.52
C ASN A 143 -10.40 -20.05 -3.41
N SER A 144 -9.09 -19.80 -3.48
CA SER A 144 -8.15 -20.56 -4.31
C SER A 144 -7.41 -21.65 -3.51
N MET A 145 -7.67 -21.76 -2.20
CA MET A 145 -7.02 -22.77 -1.36
C MET A 145 -7.61 -24.17 -1.55
N VAL A 146 -6.74 -25.16 -1.65
CA VAL A 146 -7.13 -26.59 -1.70
C VAL A 146 -7.75 -27.05 -0.37
N LYS A 147 -7.27 -26.52 0.76
CA LYS A 147 -7.79 -26.82 2.11
C LYS A 147 -8.41 -25.56 2.72
N PRO A 148 -9.60 -25.64 3.34
CA PRO A 148 -10.33 -24.47 3.84
C PRO A 148 -9.80 -23.89 5.17
N GLN A 149 -8.54 -24.18 5.54
CA GLN A 149 -7.93 -23.72 6.80
C GLN A 149 -7.24 -22.35 6.63
N PHE A 150 -7.99 -21.36 6.12
CA PHE A 150 -7.45 -20.01 5.93
C PHE A 150 -7.41 -19.22 7.24
N VAL A 151 -8.52 -19.23 7.98
CA VAL A 151 -8.70 -18.57 9.29
C VAL A 151 -8.67 -19.60 10.43
N GLY A 152 -8.22 -19.20 11.63
CA GLY A 152 -8.18 -20.07 12.83
C GLY A 152 -6.78 -20.18 13.44
N CYS A 153 -6.61 -21.00 14.47
CA CYS A 153 -5.30 -21.25 15.09
C CYS A 153 -4.91 -22.74 14.97
N PRO A 154 -3.88 -23.11 14.18
CA PRO A 154 -3.05 -22.28 13.31
C PRO A 154 -3.58 -22.22 11.85
N GLY A 155 -4.20 -21.11 11.46
CA GLY A 155 -4.64 -20.83 10.09
C GLY A 155 -3.56 -20.12 9.29
N VAL A 156 -3.61 -20.27 7.96
CA VAL A 156 -2.62 -19.69 7.03
C VAL A 156 -2.52 -18.18 7.18
N LEU A 157 -3.64 -17.47 7.34
CA LEU A 157 -3.66 -16.03 7.52
C LEU A 157 -2.93 -15.58 8.80
N ASN A 158 -3.16 -16.28 9.92
CA ASN A 158 -2.57 -15.93 11.21
C ASN A 158 -1.05 -16.16 11.23
N ILE A 159 -0.58 -17.25 10.63
CA ILE A 159 0.86 -17.50 10.48
C ILE A 159 1.50 -16.44 9.58
N ALA A 160 0.89 -16.15 8.43
CA ALA A 160 1.39 -15.15 7.49
C ALA A 160 1.48 -13.76 8.13
N MET A 161 0.41 -13.31 8.80
CA MET A 161 0.41 -12.01 9.48
C MET A 161 1.41 -11.97 10.65
N GLY A 162 1.55 -13.04 11.42
CA GLY A 162 2.55 -13.13 12.48
C GLY A 162 3.98 -12.99 11.94
N MET A 163 4.28 -13.64 10.82
CA MET A 163 5.57 -13.51 10.14
C MET A 163 5.80 -12.08 9.62
N VAL A 164 4.82 -11.48 8.95
CA VAL A 164 4.91 -10.12 8.41
C VAL A 164 5.12 -9.09 9.51
N VAL A 165 4.34 -9.14 10.60
CA VAL A 165 4.48 -8.22 11.74
C VAL A 165 5.85 -8.35 12.39
N SER A 166 6.34 -9.57 12.58
CA SER A 166 7.66 -9.81 13.17
C SER A 166 8.78 -9.22 12.29
N LEU A 167 8.67 -9.40 10.98
CA LEU A 167 9.63 -8.88 10.00
C LEU A 167 9.62 -7.35 9.95
N TYR A 168 8.45 -6.72 9.84
CA TYR A 168 8.33 -5.26 9.84
C TYR A 168 8.82 -4.64 11.15
N THR A 169 8.46 -5.23 12.29
CA THR A 169 8.90 -4.74 13.61
C THR A 169 10.41 -4.83 13.73
N SER A 170 11.02 -5.95 13.32
CA SER A 170 12.47 -6.13 13.40
C SER A 170 13.20 -5.11 12.53
N ILE A 171 12.74 -4.90 11.29
CA ILE A 171 13.40 -3.99 10.35
C ILE A 171 13.19 -2.54 10.73
N GLY A 172 11.98 -2.15 11.14
CA GLY A 172 11.72 -0.81 11.65
C GLY A 172 12.60 -0.51 12.87
N PHE A 173 12.70 -1.46 13.81
CA PHE A 173 13.53 -1.32 15.00
C PHE A 173 15.02 -1.19 14.65
N PHE A 174 15.61 -2.17 13.95
CA PHE A 174 17.04 -2.14 13.64
C PHE A 174 17.41 -1.02 12.65
N GLY A 175 16.51 -0.68 11.72
CA GLY A 175 16.65 0.46 10.83
C GLY A 175 16.75 1.77 11.61
N TYR A 176 15.84 2.01 12.56
CA TYR A 176 15.91 3.20 13.40
C TYR A 176 17.15 3.23 14.29
N ILE A 177 17.56 2.10 14.87
CA ILE A 177 18.83 2.06 15.63
C ILE A 177 20.00 2.44 14.73
N ARG A 178 20.06 1.94 13.49
CA ARG A 178 21.16 2.20 12.56
C ARG A 178 21.24 3.67 12.11
N TYR A 179 20.12 4.27 11.73
CA TYR A 179 20.08 5.60 11.10
C TYR A 179 19.63 6.72 12.04
N GLY A 180 18.93 6.40 13.13
CA GLY A 180 18.45 7.38 14.10
C GLY A 180 17.47 8.37 13.48
N ASP A 181 17.63 9.65 13.80
CA ASP A 181 16.72 10.71 13.34
C ASP A 181 16.87 11.03 11.85
N ASP A 182 17.94 10.55 11.19
CA ASP A 182 18.15 10.66 9.74
C ASP A 182 17.37 9.57 8.96
N THR A 183 16.51 8.79 9.62
CA THR A 183 15.73 7.73 8.95
C THR A 183 14.78 8.34 7.92
N GLU A 184 14.92 7.92 6.67
CA GLU A 184 14.08 8.36 5.56
C GLU A 184 12.79 7.55 5.48
N ALA A 185 11.81 8.05 4.71
CA ALA A 185 10.54 7.36 4.46
C ALA A 185 10.73 5.91 3.95
N THR A 186 11.84 5.65 3.27
CA THR A 186 12.22 4.30 2.83
C THR A 186 13.67 4.03 3.23
N ILE A 187 13.91 2.88 3.86
CA ILE A 187 15.25 2.53 4.36
C ILE A 187 16.30 2.45 3.24
N THR A 188 15.86 2.21 2.00
CA THR A 188 16.71 2.19 0.80
C THR A 188 17.26 3.59 0.45
N LYS A 189 16.57 4.66 0.85
CA LYS A 189 17.09 6.03 0.76
C LYS A 189 18.20 6.31 1.78
N ASN A 190 18.34 5.53 2.84
CA ASN A 190 19.46 5.68 3.77
C ASN A 190 20.75 4.96 3.32
N LEU A 191 20.68 4.08 2.31
CA LEU A 191 21.85 3.36 1.81
C LEU A 191 22.82 4.29 1.07
N PRO A 192 24.15 4.06 1.16
CA PRO A 192 25.16 4.90 0.53
C PRO A 192 25.07 4.82 -1.00
N SER A 193 24.88 5.94 -1.70
CA SER A 193 24.69 5.94 -3.17
C SER A 193 25.95 5.59 -3.97
N SER A 194 27.13 5.71 -3.37
CA SER A 194 28.43 5.44 -4.01
C SER A 194 28.74 3.96 -4.18
N GLU A 195 28.13 3.09 -3.39
CA GLU A 195 28.45 1.67 -3.38
C GLU A 195 27.58 0.89 -4.36
N ILE A 196 28.22 0.03 -5.18
CA ILE A 196 27.53 -0.80 -6.18
C ILE A 196 26.38 -1.62 -5.58
N PRO A 197 26.51 -2.28 -4.41
CA PRO A 197 25.39 -3.04 -3.84
C PRO A 197 24.16 -2.17 -3.53
N SER A 198 24.35 -0.91 -3.12
CA SER A 198 23.25 0.02 -2.88
C SER A 198 22.55 0.44 -4.18
N GLN A 199 23.32 0.67 -5.25
CA GLN A 199 22.77 0.94 -6.58
C GLN A 199 21.97 -0.27 -7.10
N VAL A 200 22.48 -1.49 -6.89
CA VAL A 200 21.76 -2.73 -7.20
C VAL A 200 20.43 -2.81 -6.43
N VAL A 201 20.40 -2.40 -5.15
CA VAL A 201 19.15 -2.31 -4.38
C VAL A 201 18.16 -1.36 -5.04
N GLN A 202 18.58 -0.14 -5.39
CA GLN A 202 17.71 0.88 -5.97
C GLN A 202 17.10 0.41 -7.30
N VAL A 203 17.89 -0.21 -8.18
CA VAL A 203 17.40 -0.80 -9.44
C VAL A 203 16.46 -1.97 -9.16
N SER A 204 16.85 -2.89 -8.27
CA SER A 204 16.11 -4.12 -7.99
C SER A 204 14.73 -3.84 -7.37
N ILE A 205 14.66 -2.88 -6.44
CA ILE A 205 13.41 -2.51 -5.76
C ILE A 205 12.51 -1.68 -6.69
N SER A 206 13.08 -0.79 -7.52
CA SER A 206 12.31 -0.07 -8.53
C SER A 206 11.67 -1.03 -9.52
N LEU A 207 12.42 -2.04 -9.97
CA LEU A 207 11.90 -3.06 -10.88
C LEU A 207 10.85 -3.96 -10.21
N ALA A 208 11.07 -4.33 -8.95
CA ALA A 208 10.10 -5.11 -8.18
C ALA A 208 8.78 -4.35 -8.03
N VAL A 209 8.83 -3.08 -7.60
CA VAL A 209 7.65 -2.24 -7.41
C VAL A 209 6.94 -1.96 -8.74
N PHE A 210 7.70 -1.76 -9.83
CA PHE A 210 7.13 -1.59 -11.17
C PHE A 210 6.30 -2.81 -11.61
N PHE A 211 6.80 -4.03 -11.43
CA PHE A 211 6.04 -5.23 -11.78
C PHE A 211 4.90 -5.51 -10.80
N THR A 212 5.06 -5.18 -9.52
CA THR A 212 3.98 -5.26 -8.52
C THR A 212 2.85 -4.29 -8.85
N PHE A 213 3.16 -3.08 -9.34
CA PHE A 213 2.15 -2.13 -9.83
C PHE A 213 1.26 -2.80 -10.88
N MET A 214 1.84 -3.49 -11.87
CA MET A 214 1.07 -4.14 -12.94
C MET A 214 0.07 -5.17 -12.37
N LEU A 215 0.46 -5.89 -11.32
CA LEU A 215 -0.39 -6.87 -10.63
C LEU A 215 -1.48 -6.19 -9.82
N GLN A 216 -1.15 -5.20 -8.99
CA GLN A 216 -2.12 -4.51 -8.14
C GLN A 216 -3.13 -3.70 -8.96
N TYR A 217 -2.69 -3.11 -10.07
CA TYR A 217 -3.51 -2.34 -11.00
C TYR A 217 -4.61 -3.17 -11.67
N TYR A 218 -4.40 -4.49 -11.85
CA TYR A 218 -5.39 -5.38 -12.47
C TYR A 218 -6.72 -5.42 -11.71
N VAL A 219 -6.66 -5.49 -10.38
CA VAL A 219 -7.83 -5.66 -9.51
C VAL A 219 -8.85 -4.51 -9.63
N PRO A 220 -8.48 -3.22 -9.42
CA PRO A 220 -9.43 -2.11 -9.51
C PRO A 220 -9.96 -1.90 -10.94
N ILE A 221 -9.17 -2.21 -11.97
CA ILE A 221 -9.63 -2.14 -13.36
C ILE A 221 -10.66 -3.20 -13.67
N ASP A 222 -10.47 -4.44 -13.21
CA ASP A 222 -11.46 -5.50 -13.41
C ASP A 222 -12.78 -5.20 -12.67
N ILE A 223 -12.70 -4.67 -11.45
CA ILE A 223 -13.88 -4.19 -10.71
C ILE A 223 -14.60 -3.09 -11.50
N THR A 224 -13.87 -2.07 -11.95
CA THR A 224 -14.43 -0.94 -12.71
C THR A 224 -15.02 -1.41 -14.04
N TRP A 225 -14.34 -2.32 -14.75
CA TRP A 225 -14.82 -2.88 -16.01
C TRP A 225 -16.12 -3.66 -15.83
N ARG A 226 -16.21 -4.52 -14.80
CA ARG A 226 -17.43 -5.28 -14.49
C ARG A 226 -18.64 -4.39 -14.23
N ARG A 227 -18.44 -3.18 -13.70
CA ARG A 227 -19.51 -2.19 -13.46
C ARG A 227 -20.01 -1.49 -14.72
N ILE A 228 -19.11 -1.23 -15.68
CA ILE A 228 -19.45 -0.43 -16.86
C ILE A 228 -19.77 -1.27 -18.10
N LYS A 229 -19.26 -2.51 -18.20
CA LYS A 229 -19.32 -3.34 -19.42
C LYS A 229 -20.74 -3.51 -19.97
N ASP A 230 -21.74 -3.65 -19.10
CA ASP A 230 -23.13 -3.93 -19.47
C ASP A 230 -23.83 -2.68 -20.05
N ARG A 231 -23.28 -1.49 -19.79
CA ARG A 231 -23.77 -0.21 -20.34
C ARG A 231 -23.13 0.15 -21.67
N ILE A 232 -22.16 -0.64 -22.15
CA ILE A 232 -21.33 -0.31 -23.31
C ILE A 232 -21.61 -1.29 -24.45
N PRO A 233 -21.84 -0.82 -25.68
CA PRO A 233 -21.98 -1.70 -26.83
C PRO A 233 -20.75 -2.59 -27.04
N GLN A 234 -20.96 -3.88 -27.29
CA GLN A 234 -19.90 -4.89 -27.48
C GLN A 234 -18.82 -4.45 -28.51
N LYS A 235 -19.24 -3.79 -29.60
CA LYS A 235 -18.33 -3.26 -30.63
C LYS A 235 -17.31 -2.24 -30.11
N ARG A 236 -17.62 -1.55 -29.00
CA ARG A 236 -16.75 -0.53 -28.38
C ARG A 236 -15.99 -1.04 -27.17
N HIS A 237 -16.17 -2.30 -26.77
CA HIS A 237 -15.51 -2.85 -25.57
C HIS A 237 -13.99 -2.71 -25.61
N ASN A 238 -13.38 -3.03 -26.75
CA ASN A 238 -11.92 -2.94 -26.90
C ASN A 238 -11.41 -1.51 -26.72
N LEU A 239 -12.05 -0.53 -27.36
CA LEU A 239 -11.66 0.88 -27.28
C LEU A 239 -11.84 1.41 -25.85
N VAL A 240 -12.99 1.16 -25.22
CA VAL A 240 -13.23 1.65 -23.86
C VAL A 240 -12.30 0.98 -22.86
N GLN A 241 -11.96 -0.29 -23.04
CA GLN A 241 -10.98 -0.95 -22.18
C GLN A 241 -9.58 -0.32 -22.25
N ILE A 242 -9.16 0.11 -23.43
CA ILE A 242 -7.87 0.80 -23.63
C ILE A 242 -7.92 2.19 -23.00
N LEU A 243 -9.00 2.94 -23.25
CA LEU A 243 -9.19 4.29 -22.71
C LEU A 243 -9.32 4.27 -21.18
N LEU A 244 -10.08 3.33 -20.61
CA LEU A 244 -10.22 3.15 -19.17
C LEU A 244 -8.87 2.87 -18.53
N ARG A 245 -8.08 1.96 -19.12
CA ARG A 245 -6.77 1.60 -18.59
C ARG A 245 -5.80 2.79 -18.66
N THR A 246 -5.70 3.39 -19.83
CA THR A 246 -4.83 4.56 -20.05
C THR A 246 -5.21 5.72 -19.14
N GLY A 247 -6.50 6.03 -19.03
CA GLY A 247 -7.01 7.10 -18.17
C GLY A 247 -6.78 6.82 -16.69
N ALA A 248 -6.92 5.57 -16.24
CA ALA A 248 -6.63 5.21 -14.86
C ALA A 248 -5.13 5.31 -14.53
N VAL A 249 -4.22 4.88 -15.41
CA VAL A 249 -2.78 5.09 -15.19
C VAL A 249 -2.46 6.59 -15.16
N ALA A 250 -2.99 7.38 -16.09
CA ALA A 250 -2.80 8.82 -16.09
C ALA A 250 -3.32 9.50 -14.81
N PHE A 251 -4.47 9.05 -14.29
CA PHE A 251 -5.03 9.53 -13.03
C PHE A 251 -4.14 9.18 -11.83
N ILE A 252 -3.66 7.94 -11.74
CA ILE A 252 -2.72 7.49 -10.70
C ILE A 252 -1.43 8.32 -10.74
N THR A 253 -0.85 8.50 -11.92
CA THR A 253 0.35 9.33 -12.10
C THR A 253 0.08 10.79 -11.75
N ALA A 254 -1.09 11.35 -12.05
CA ALA A 254 -1.43 12.71 -11.66
C ALA A 254 -1.46 12.89 -10.13
N ILE A 255 -1.97 11.88 -9.39
CA ILE A 255 -1.91 11.86 -7.93
C ILE A 255 -0.44 11.83 -7.46
N ALA A 256 0.38 10.95 -8.04
CA ALA A 256 1.81 10.87 -7.72
C ALA A 256 2.55 12.18 -7.99
N ALA A 257 2.30 12.81 -9.15
CA ALA A 257 2.86 14.10 -9.51
C ALA A 257 2.45 15.21 -8.54
N SER A 258 1.20 15.19 -8.05
CA SER A 258 0.71 16.15 -7.05
C SER A 258 1.36 15.97 -5.67
N ALA A 259 1.79 14.75 -5.33
CA ALA A 259 2.49 14.49 -4.08
C ALA A 259 3.96 14.96 -4.11
N GLY A 260 4.58 15.00 -5.29
CA GLY A 260 5.98 15.40 -5.43
C GLY A 260 6.90 14.42 -4.70
N HIS A 261 7.72 14.93 -3.78
CA HIS A 261 8.66 14.15 -2.97
C HIS A 261 8.09 13.73 -1.58
N HIS A 262 6.82 14.01 -1.30
CA HIS A 262 6.17 13.69 -0.02
C HIS A 262 5.65 12.25 0.03
N LEU A 263 6.55 11.27 -0.17
CA LEU A 263 6.21 9.85 -0.19
C LEU A 263 5.60 9.38 1.15
N ASP A 264 6.18 9.81 2.26
CA ASP A 264 5.73 9.55 3.63
C ASP A 264 4.29 10.03 3.86
N SER A 265 4.01 11.27 3.48
CA SER A 265 2.70 11.90 3.65
C SER A 265 1.64 11.19 2.79
N LEU A 266 2.02 10.75 1.58
CA LEU A 266 1.12 10.00 0.72
C LEU A 266 0.81 8.60 1.31
N ILE A 267 1.81 7.91 1.87
CA ILE A 267 1.63 6.64 2.60
C ILE A 267 0.66 6.82 3.77
N ASP A 268 0.89 7.84 4.59
CA ASP A 268 0.07 8.15 5.75
C ASP A 268 -1.37 8.46 5.35
N LEU A 269 -1.58 9.24 4.28
CA LEU A 269 -2.90 9.57 3.75
C LEU A 269 -3.66 8.32 3.29
N VAL A 270 -2.98 7.40 2.60
CA VAL A 270 -3.60 6.15 2.14
C VAL A 270 -4.02 5.27 3.32
N GLY A 271 -3.11 5.10 4.28
CA GLY A 271 -3.37 4.35 5.51
C GLY A 271 -4.52 4.95 6.31
N ALA A 272 -4.50 6.27 6.51
CA ALA A 272 -5.46 7.01 7.30
C ALA A 272 -6.85 7.05 6.67
N ILE A 273 -6.99 7.36 5.38
CA ILE A 273 -8.32 7.52 4.76
C ILE A 273 -8.90 6.17 4.38
N PHE A 274 -8.19 5.45 3.53
CA PHE A 274 -8.77 4.33 2.81
C PHE A 274 -8.71 3.05 3.64
N LEU A 275 -7.55 2.75 4.21
CA LEU A 275 -7.32 1.48 4.90
C LEU A 275 -7.86 1.48 6.32
N SER A 276 -7.89 2.62 7.03
CA SER A 276 -8.63 2.72 8.29
C SER A 276 -10.13 2.48 8.07
N THR A 277 -10.69 2.99 6.96
CA THR A 277 -12.10 2.85 6.62
C THR A 277 -12.41 1.42 6.18
N LEU A 278 -11.68 0.87 5.22
CA LEU A 278 -11.94 -0.46 4.67
C LEU A 278 -11.45 -1.60 5.56
N GLY A 279 -10.33 -1.41 6.25
CA GLY A 279 -9.67 -2.44 7.05
C GLY A 279 -10.16 -2.51 8.49
N LEU A 280 -10.61 -1.39 9.07
CA LEU A 280 -11.04 -1.34 10.47
C LEU A 280 -12.52 -0.97 10.60
N LEU A 281 -12.97 0.15 10.01
CA LEU A 281 -14.33 0.64 10.18
C LEU A 281 -15.37 -0.33 9.60
N VAL A 282 -15.21 -0.69 8.33
CA VAL A 282 -16.14 -1.52 7.57
C VAL A 282 -16.31 -2.91 8.23
N PRO A 283 -15.24 -3.67 8.57
CA PRO A 283 -15.38 -4.95 9.24
C PRO A 283 -16.02 -4.84 10.64
N ALA A 284 -15.66 -3.83 11.43
CA ALA A 284 -16.23 -3.64 12.76
C ALA A 284 -17.75 -3.32 12.70
N LEU A 285 -18.17 -2.50 11.73
CA LEU A 285 -19.59 -2.23 11.50
C LEU A 285 -20.35 -3.48 11.05
N ILE A 286 -19.78 -4.25 10.12
CA ILE A 286 -20.39 -5.51 9.67
C ILE A 286 -20.53 -6.49 10.84
N ASP A 287 -19.50 -6.63 11.68
CA ASP A 287 -19.52 -7.56 12.82
C ASP A 287 -20.63 -7.19 13.84
N ILE A 288 -20.84 -5.90 14.11
CA ILE A 288 -21.95 -5.42 14.95
C ILE A 288 -23.31 -5.74 14.32
N ILE A 289 -23.47 -5.49 13.02
CA ILE A 289 -24.74 -5.67 12.30
C ILE A 289 -25.09 -7.16 12.16
N VAL A 290 -24.11 -8.01 11.86
CA VAL A 290 -24.32 -9.45 11.69
C VAL A 290 -24.65 -10.10 13.04
N ASN A 291 -23.94 -9.72 14.10
CA ASN A 291 -24.15 -10.28 15.43
C ASN A 291 -25.19 -9.52 16.26
N TRP A 292 -26.07 -8.72 15.64
CA TRP A 292 -27.02 -7.84 16.36
C TRP A 292 -27.93 -8.58 17.38
N ARG A 293 -28.21 -9.86 17.14
CA ARG A 293 -29.06 -10.69 18.02
C ARG A 293 -28.35 -11.21 19.26
N ASN A 294 -27.03 -11.32 19.25
CA ASN A 294 -26.25 -11.83 20.37
C ASN A 294 -24.81 -11.30 20.32
N TRP A 295 -24.47 -10.36 21.18
CA TRP A 295 -23.13 -9.77 21.27
C TRP A 295 -22.15 -10.55 22.17
N GLY A 296 -22.51 -11.78 22.55
CA GLY A 296 -21.71 -12.65 23.40
C GLY A 296 -21.77 -12.28 24.89
N MET A 297 -20.97 -12.99 25.69
CA MET A 297 -20.89 -12.75 27.13
C MET A 297 -20.41 -11.32 27.40
N LEU A 298 -21.12 -10.60 28.29
CA LEU A 298 -20.83 -9.20 28.66
C LEU A 298 -20.81 -8.20 27.47
N ASN A 299 -21.48 -8.50 26.35
CA ASN A 299 -21.44 -7.69 25.13
C ASN A 299 -20.00 -7.44 24.61
N TRP A 300 -19.09 -8.39 24.83
CA TRP A 300 -17.68 -8.27 24.44
C TRP A 300 -17.51 -7.91 22.95
N VAL A 301 -18.33 -8.48 22.07
CA VAL A 301 -18.30 -8.20 20.63
C VAL A 301 -18.58 -6.72 20.37
N LEU A 302 -19.53 -6.12 21.09
CA LEU A 302 -19.86 -4.71 20.95
C LEU A 302 -18.70 -3.81 21.41
N PHE A 303 -18.16 -4.03 22.61
CA PHE A 303 -17.07 -3.21 23.15
C PHE A 303 -15.81 -3.28 22.27
N LYS A 304 -15.43 -4.49 21.83
CA LYS A 304 -14.31 -4.69 20.90
C LYS A 304 -14.51 -3.90 19.61
N ASN A 305 -15.69 -3.97 19.00
CA ASN A 305 -15.96 -3.27 17.74
C ASN A 305 -16.08 -1.75 17.90
N ILE A 306 -16.65 -1.26 19.01
CA ILE A 306 -16.65 0.17 19.34
C ILE A 306 -15.21 0.69 19.46
N PHE A 307 -14.33 -0.05 20.15
CA PHE A 307 -12.93 0.30 20.25
C PHE A 307 -12.24 0.38 18.87
N ILE A 308 -12.47 -0.61 18.00
CA ILE A 308 -11.92 -0.61 16.63
C ILE A 308 -12.45 0.58 15.81
N ILE A 309 -13.74 0.92 15.95
CA ILE A 309 -14.35 2.08 15.28
C ILE A 309 -13.70 3.38 15.78
N CYS A 310 -13.52 3.54 17.09
CA CYS A 310 -12.84 4.71 17.66
C CYS A 310 -11.40 4.82 17.16
N LEU A 311 -10.67 3.71 17.09
CA LEU A 311 -9.30 3.67 16.57
C LEU A 311 -9.25 4.05 15.08
N SER A 312 -10.20 3.54 14.29
CA SER A 312 -10.35 3.87 12.87
C SER A 312 -10.64 5.36 12.67
N LEU A 313 -11.59 5.92 13.42
CA LEU A 313 -11.93 7.35 13.34
C LEU A 313 -10.78 8.23 13.80
N PHE A 314 -10.05 7.83 14.85
CA PHE A 314 -8.84 8.50 15.29
C PHE A 314 -7.80 8.54 14.17
N GLY A 315 -7.49 7.39 13.56
CA GLY A 315 -6.55 7.30 12.44
C GLY A 315 -6.99 8.12 11.23
N LEU A 316 -8.28 8.05 10.88
CA LEU A 316 -8.86 8.82 9.78
C LEU A 316 -8.69 10.32 9.99
N VAL A 317 -9.07 10.86 11.14
CA VAL A 317 -9.03 12.31 11.38
C VAL A 317 -7.62 12.79 11.59
N SER A 318 -6.88 12.15 12.51
CA SER A 318 -5.53 12.61 12.87
C SER A 318 -4.54 12.36 11.74
N GLY A 319 -4.53 11.17 11.13
CA GLY A 319 -3.62 10.83 10.04
C GLY A 319 -3.84 11.69 8.81
N SER A 320 -5.11 11.94 8.41
CA SER A 320 -5.40 12.84 7.29
C SER A 320 -4.97 14.27 7.56
N TYR A 321 -5.19 14.77 8.78
CA TYR A 321 -4.80 16.13 9.15
C TYR A 321 -3.29 16.34 9.05
N TYR A 322 -2.50 15.44 9.65
CA TYR A 322 -1.04 15.55 9.64
C TYR A 322 -0.44 15.30 8.25
N ALA A 323 -0.95 14.33 7.49
CA ALA A 323 -0.51 14.09 6.12
C ALA A 323 -0.75 15.30 5.21
N ILE A 324 -1.95 15.90 5.26
CA ILE A 324 -2.27 17.09 4.46
C ILE A 324 -1.42 18.28 4.90
N LEU A 325 -1.23 18.48 6.21
CA LEU A 325 -0.40 19.55 6.73
C LEU A 325 1.06 19.41 6.26
N ALA A 326 1.58 18.20 6.20
CA ALA A 326 2.93 17.91 5.73
C ALA A 326 3.09 18.17 4.23
N MET A 327 2.08 17.86 3.40
CA MET A 327 2.12 18.12 1.95
C MET A 327 1.99 19.60 1.57
N ILE A 328 1.43 20.44 2.45
CA ILE A 328 1.23 21.87 2.20
C ILE A 328 2.45 22.72 2.62
N LYS A 329 3.23 22.23 3.59
CA LYS A 329 4.41 22.93 4.11
C LYS A 329 5.60 22.76 3.18
#